data_AF-A0A534PNB0-F1
#
_entry.id   AF-A0A534PNB0-F1
#
_cell.length_a   1.000
_cell.length_b   1.000
_cell.length_c   1.000
_cell.angle_alpha   90.00
_cell.angle_beta   90.00
_cell.angle_gamma   90.00
#
_symmetry.space_group_name_H-M   'P 1'
#
loop_
_entity.id
_entity.type
_entity.pdbx_description
1 polymer ?
#
loop_
_entity_poly.entity_id
_entity_poly.type
_entity_poly.pdbx_seq_one_letter_code
_entity_poly.pdbx_strand_id
1 'polypeptide(L)'
;MKAAELKDLTVEELSRKAGELRENLFNLKIRRRAGTLESTSDVTKNKRDLARILTVLTQKQGTSRAKRMASGLGPQASGSPPQPAEKKEQR
;
A
#
# COMPACT_ATOMS: atom_id res chain seq x y z
N MET A 1 -13.78 -5.69 0.31
CA MET A 1 -13.67 -6.91 -0.53
C MET A 1 -13.71 -8.19 0.32
N LYS A 2 -14.27 -9.30 -0.20
CA LYS A 2 -14.13 -10.63 0.42
C LYS A 2 -12.81 -11.27 -0.01
N ALA A 3 -12.16 -11.98 0.92
CA ALA A 3 -10.86 -12.60 0.66
C ALA A 3 -10.90 -13.78 -0.32
N ALA A 4 -12.07 -14.40 -0.52
CA ALA A 4 -12.27 -15.49 -1.46
C ALA A 4 -12.10 -15.00 -2.91
N GLU A 5 -12.81 -13.95 -3.29
CA GLU A 5 -12.78 -13.37 -4.64
C GLU A 5 -11.39 -12.90 -5.07
N LEU A 6 -10.52 -12.54 -4.11
CA LEU A 6 -9.14 -12.13 -4.40
C LEU A 6 -8.20 -13.31 -4.69
N LYS A 7 -8.53 -14.53 -4.24
CA LYS A 7 -7.68 -15.71 -4.47
C LYS A 7 -7.87 -16.29 -5.88
N ASP A 8 -9.11 -16.23 -6.38
CA ASP A 8 -9.48 -16.70 -7.72
C ASP A 8 -8.88 -15.82 -8.84
N LEU A 9 -8.59 -14.55 -8.58
CA LEU A 9 -8.00 -13.63 -9.55
C LEU A 9 -6.53 -13.95 -9.86
N THR A 10 -6.12 -13.66 -11.09
CA THR A 10 -4.73 -13.81 -11.55
C THR A 10 -3.81 -12.73 -10.96
N VAL A 11 -2.50 -12.96 -11.04
CA VAL A 11 -1.49 -12.00 -10.54
C VAL A 11 -1.59 -10.66 -11.26
N GLU A 12 -1.85 -10.65 -12.57
CA GLU A 12 -2.05 -9.43 -13.35
C GLU A 12 -3.31 -8.67 -12.96
N GLU A 13 -4.44 -9.36 -12.80
CA GLU A 13 -5.69 -8.72 -12.37
C GLU A 13 -5.57 -8.13 -10.96
N LEU A 14 -4.88 -8.83 -10.05
CA LEU A 14 -4.59 -8.33 -8.72
C LEU A 14 -3.71 -7.08 -8.77
N SER A 15 -2.69 -7.06 -9.63
CA SER A 15 -1.83 -5.89 -9.83
C SER A 15 -2.62 -4.70 -10.37
N ARG A 16 -3.49 -4.93 -11.36
CA ARG A 16 -4.36 -3.91 -11.94
C ARG A 16 -5.31 -3.32 -10.89
N LYS A 17 -6.01 -4.17 -10.13
CA LYS A 17 -6.88 -3.73 -9.02
C LYS A 17 -6.11 -2.97 -7.94
N ALA A 18 -4.88 -3.37 -7.63
CA ALA A 18 -4.03 -2.64 -6.70
C ALA A 18 -3.70 -1.21 -7.20
N GLY A 19 -3.49 -1.06 -8.50
CA GLY A 19 -3.31 0.24 -9.17
C GLY A 19 -4.54 1.14 -9.01
N GLU A 20 -5.72 0.62 -9.34
CA GLU A 20 -7.00 1.34 -9.21
C GLU A 20 -7.26 1.78 -7.76
N LEU A 21 -7.03 0.90 -6.78
CA LEU A 21 -7.18 1.24 -5.36
C LEU A 21 -6.17 2.30 -4.89
N ARG A 22 -4.95 2.31 -5.45
CA ARG A 22 -3.95 3.36 -5.15
C ARG A 22 -4.40 4.72 -5.67
N GLU A 23 -4.92 4.77 -6.89
CA GLU A 23 -5.46 5.99 -7.49
C GLU A 23 -6.66 6.51 -6.69
N ASN A 24 -7.59 5.63 -6.34
CA ASN A 24 -8.71 5.98 -5.47
C ASN A 24 -8.24 6.54 -4.11
N LEU A 25 -7.23 5.92 -3.49
CA LEU A 25 -6.64 6.45 -2.25
C LEU A 25 -5.97 7.81 -2.44
N PHE A 26 -5.35 8.07 -3.60
CA PHE A 26 -4.77 9.37 -3.92
C PHE A 26 -5.86 10.45 -4.04
N ASN A 27 -6.92 10.16 -4.78
CA ASN A 27 -8.08 11.04 -4.90
C ASN A 27 -8.73 11.32 -3.54
N LEU A 28 -8.91 10.29 -2.71
CA LEU A 28 -9.42 10.43 -1.35
C LEU A 28 -8.49 11.27 -0.45
N LYS A 29 -7.16 11.16 -0.60
CA LYS A 29 -6.21 12.01 0.13
C LYS A 29 -6.31 13.47 -0.29
N ILE A 30 -6.48 13.75 -1.58
CA ILE A 30 -6.69 15.11 -2.09
C ILE A 30 -7.99 15.68 -1.53
N ARG A 31 -9.11 14.95 -1.63
CA ARG A 31 -10.41 15.35 -1.06
C ARG A 31 -10.33 15.59 0.44
N ARG A 32 -9.59 14.74 1.17
CA ARG A 32 -9.32 14.92 2.60
C ARG A 32 -8.57 16.23 2.87
N ARG A 33 -7.55 16.54 2.08
CA ARG A 33 -6.78 17.79 2.22
C ARG A 33 -7.61 19.01 1.85
N ALA A 34 -8.51 18.88 0.86
CA ALA A 34 -9.45 19.92 0.44
C ALA A 34 -10.63 20.10 1.40
N GLY A 35 -10.81 19.22 2.39
CA GLY A 35 -11.92 19.29 3.35
C GLY A 35 -13.27 18.82 2.80
N THR A 36 -13.32 18.30 1.57
CA THR A 36 -14.55 17.84 0.88
C THR A 36 -14.76 16.32 0.99
N LEU A 37 -14.08 15.66 1.93
CA LEU A 37 -14.19 14.22 2.09
C LEU A 37 -15.50 13.85 2.80
N GLU A 38 -16.43 13.26 2.07
CA GLU A 38 -17.71 12.80 2.63
C GLU A 38 -17.58 11.63 3.60
N SER A 39 -16.57 10.76 3.43
CA SER A 39 -16.45 9.54 4.24
C SER A 39 -15.00 9.10 4.49
N THR A 40 -14.56 9.26 5.75
CA THR A 40 -13.29 8.74 6.27
C THR A 40 -13.25 7.21 6.33
N SER A 41 -14.42 6.57 6.47
CA SER A 41 -14.58 5.12 6.44
C SER A 41 -14.09 4.51 5.13
N ASP A 42 -14.32 5.16 3.99
CA ASP A 42 -13.93 4.62 2.69
C ASP A 42 -12.41 4.67 2.48
N VAL A 43 -11.74 5.66 3.07
CA VAL A 43 -10.26 5.68 3.12
C VAL A 43 -9.74 4.41 3.81
N THR A 44 -10.34 4.05 4.95
CA THR A 44 -9.93 2.88 5.73
C THR A 44 -10.26 1.58 5.02
N LYS A 45 -11.44 1.48 4.37
CA LYS A 45 -11.83 0.32 3.55
C LYS A 45 -10.87 0.12 2.38
N ASN A 46 -10.60 1.16 1.59
CA ASN A 46 -9.70 1.10 0.44
C ASN A 46 -8.27 0.71 0.86
N LYS A 47 -7.76 1.23 1.99
CA LYS A 47 -6.47 0.81 2.55
C LYS A 47 -6.44 -0.68 2.89
N ARG A 48 -7.48 -1.19 3.57
CA ARG A 48 -7.59 -2.61 3.95
C ARG A 48 -7.69 -3.50 2.73
N ASP A 49 -8.44 -3.09 1.72
CA ASP A 49 -8.60 -3.85 0.49
C ASP A 49 -7.28 -3.89 -0.31
N LEU A 50 -6.55 -2.77 -0.41
CA LEU A 50 -5.20 -2.76 -1.00
C LEU A 50 -4.23 -3.69 -0.25
N ALA A 51 -4.24 -3.66 1.08
CA ALA A 51 -3.39 -4.54 1.89
C ALA A 51 -3.70 -6.03 1.67
N ARG A 52 -4.98 -6.39 1.52
CA ARG A 52 -5.40 -7.77 1.21
C ARG A 52 -4.87 -8.21 -0.15
N ILE A 53 -5.00 -7.37 -1.19
CA ILE A 53 -4.48 -7.68 -2.54
C ILE A 53 -2.96 -7.89 -2.50
N LEU A 54 -2.22 -6.98 -1.87
CA LEU A 54 -0.77 -7.10 -1.71
C LEU A 54 -0.37 -8.37 -0.95
N THR A 55 -1.17 -8.78 0.04
CA THR A 55 -0.95 -10.03 0.77
C THR A 55 -1.16 -11.25 -0.12
N VAL A 56 -2.21 -11.28 -0.93
CA VAL A 56 -2.45 -12.39 -1.88
C VAL A 56 -1.37 -12.44 -2.96
N LEU A 57 -0.95 -11.30 -3.50
CA LEU A 57 0.19 -11.22 -4.42
C LEU A 57 1.46 -11.78 -3.77
N THR A 58 1.72 -11.40 -2.52
CA THR A 58 2.86 -11.93 -1.76
C THR A 58 2.71 -13.43 -1.52
N GLN A 59 1.52 -13.95 -1.26
CA GLN A 59 1.28 -15.40 -1.12
C GLN A 59 1.52 -16.15 -2.43
N LYS A 60 1.08 -15.61 -3.57
CA LYS A 60 1.32 -16.19 -4.91
C LYS A 60 2.81 -16.15 -5.29
N GLN A 61 3.54 -15.11 -4.89
CA GLN A 61 4.99 -14.98 -5.06
C GLN A 61 5.80 -15.68 -3.93
N GLY A 62 5.10 -16.17 -2.90
CA GLY A 62 5.57 -16.29 -1.52
C GLY A 62 6.04 -17.66 -1.06
N THR A 63 6.16 -18.63 -1.95
CA THR A 63 7.11 -19.75 -1.74
C THR A 63 8.53 -19.23 -1.47
N SER A 64 8.83 -17.96 -1.78
CA SER A 64 10.12 -17.31 -1.53
C SER A 64 10.29 -16.62 -0.17
N ARG A 65 9.25 -16.42 0.66
CA ARG A 65 9.44 -15.76 1.99
C ARG A 65 10.28 -16.62 2.94
N ALA A 66 10.12 -17.94 2.86
CA ALA A 66 11.02 -18.90 3.50
C ALA A 66 12.45 -18.81 2.95
N LYS A 67 12.61 -18.60 1.63
CA LYS A 67 13.93 -18.43 0.98
C LYS A 67 14.63 -17.12 1.37
N ARG A 68 13.88 -16.04 1.58
CA ARG A 68 14.39 -14.73 2.05
C ARG A 68 14.82 -14.75 3.51
N MET A 69 14.14 -15.51 4.36
CA MET A 69 14.56 -15.72 5.76
C MET A 69 15.77 -16.66 5.86
N ALA A 70 15.87 -17.66 4.98
CA ALA A 70 17.05 -18.53 4.88
C ALA A 70 18.30 -17.80 4.33
N SER A 71 18.14 -16.73 3.55
CA SER A 71 19.25 -16.01 2.91
C SER A 71 19.76 -14.77 3.67
N GLY A 72 19.33 -14.52 4.92
CA GLY A 72 19.86 -13.46 5.79
C GLY A 72 19.61 -12.01 5.34
N LEU A 73 19.04 -11.79 4.15
CA LEU A 73 18.71 -10.48 3.60
C LEU A 73 17.38 -10.01 4.21
N GLY A 74 17.49 -9.39 5.39
CA GLY A 74 16.39 -8.66 6.02
C GLY A 74 15.77 -7.63 5.07
N PRO A 75 14.53 -7.18 5.33
CA PRO A 75 13.91 -6.15 4.53
C PRO A 75 14.74 -4.87 4.68
N GLN A 76 15.53 -4.53 3.65
CA GLN A 76 16.14 -3.20 3.56
C GLN A 76 14.99 -2.20 3.57
N ALA A 77 14.73 -1.60 4.73
CA ALA A 77 13.92 -0.42 4.85
C ALA A 77 14.70 0.68 4.10
N SER A 78 14.47 0.78 2.80
CA SER A 78 14.75 1.97 2.00
C SER A 78 13.80 3.08 2.45
N GLY A 79 13.84 3.43 3.74
CA GLY A 79 13.37 4.70 4.22
C GLY A 79 14.46 5.69 3.89
N SER A 80 14.24 6.52 2.86
CA SER A 80 14.99 7.76 2.75
C SER A 80 14.97 8.44 4.12
N PRO A 81 16.14 8.82 4.68
CA PRO A 81 16.18 9.61 5.90
C PRO A 81 15.30 10.85 5.69
N PRO A 82 14.47 11.25 6.67
CA PRO A 82 13.82 12.56 6.60
C PRO A 82 14.93 13.61 6.51
N GLN A 83 14.95 14.37 5.41
CA GLN A 83 15.87 15.51 5.28
C GLN A 83 15.62 16.43 6.47
N PRO A 84 16.66 16.83 7.23
CA PRO A 84 16.50 17.81 8.29
C PRO A 84 16.05 19.11 7.64
N ALA A 85 14.84 19.56 7.97
CA ALA A 85 14.39 20.90 7.65
C ALA A 85 15.25 21.88 8.47
N GLU A 86 16.25 22.48 7.82
CA GLU A 86 16.95 23.64 8.36
C GLU A 86 15.92 24.73 8.64
N LYS A 87 15.75 25.02 9.93
CA LYS A 87 15.02 26.19 10.40
C LYS A 87 15.63 27.41 9.72
N LYS A 88 14.78 28.20 9.06
CA LYS A 88 14.99 29.63 8.91
C LYS A 88 15.23 30.21 10.30
N GLU A 89 16.49 30.49 10.63
CA GLU A 89 16.82 31.43 11.67
C GLU A 89 17.01 32.79 11.03
N GLN A 90 16.10 33.68 11.38
CA GLN A 90 16.08 35.09 11.01
C GLN A 90 17.32 35.76 11.61
N ARG A 91 18.13 36.42 10.77
CA ARG A 91 18.88 37.61 11.14
C ARG A 91 18.74 38.63 10.03
#